data_AF-R7K2X2-F1
#
_entry.id   AF-R7K2X2-F1
#
_cell.length_a   1.000
_cell.length_b   1.000
_cell.length_c   1.000
_cell.angle_alpha   90.00
_cell.angle_beta   90.00
_cell.angle_gamma   90.00
#
_symmetry.space_group_name_H-M   'P 1'
#
loop_
_entity.id
_entity.type
_entity.pdbx_description
1 polymer ?
#
loop_
_entity_poly.entity_id
_entity_poly.type
_entity_poly.pdbx_seq_one_letter_code
_entity_poly.pdbx_strand_id
1 'polypeptide(L)'
;MKSSDKTFLQEGETARQTVTITNNSQVALYNLFFKDTLSQGASYVAGSVAVNGVSQPSYDLVAGFPLPDLAVGQAISVSYTIRANDPMTVSPVTNFATLAYTVNDPARGPVNFSEDTNTISLPVVSNRITVVKSVDKTVAAKGDNLHYTSVITNTGTLNKINLVFTDQIPLGTTFVAGSVRINGVSYPSYNPQNGFALPDIAPGAAVNVEFDVTVN
;
A
#
# COMPACT_ATOMS: atom_id res chain seq x y z
N MET A 1 -22.41 -11.09 -1.29
CA MET A 1 -21.38 -10.86 -0.25
C MET A 1 -20.03 -10.71 -0.93
N LYS A 2 -19.27 -9.69 -0.55
CA LYS A 2 -17.93 -9.38 -1.06
C LYS A 2 -16.87 -9.73 -0.01
N SER A 3 -15.78 -10.33 -0.45
CA SER A 3 -14.62 -10.68 0.37
C SER A 3 -13.31 -10.44 -0.39
N SER A 4 -12.23 -10.37 0.37
CA SER A 4 -10.86 -10.28 -0.10
C SER A 4 -10.08 -11.49 0.42
N ASP A 5 -9.13 -11.99 -0.36
CA ASP A 5 -8.18 -13.02 0.08
C ASP A 5 -7.16 -12.50 1.11
N LYS A 6 -7.08 -11.17 1.27
CA LYS A 6 -6.21 -10.48 2.22
C LYS A 6 -7.00 -9.58 3.15
N THR A 7 -6.46 -9.36 4.35
CA THR A 7 -7.00 -8.45 5.37
C THR A 7 -6.26 -7.11 5.43
N PHE A 8 -5.06 -7.03 4.85
CA PHE A 8 -4.28 -5.81 4.63
C PHE A 8 -3.48 -5.95 3.33
N LEU A 9 -2.93 -4.85 2.83
CA LEU A 9 -2.08 -4.82 1.63
C LEU A 9 -0.77 -4.11 1.95
N GLN A 10 0.33 -4.51 1.34
CA GLN A 10 1.53 -3.68 1.21
C GLN A 10 1.41 -2.75 -0.02
N GLU A 11 2.16 -1.65 -0.05
CA GLU A 11 2.27 -0.83 -1.26
C GLU A 11 2.60 -1.68 -2.50
N GLY A 12 1.83 -1.50 -3.57
CA GLY A 12 2.02 -2.22 -4.82
C GLY A 12 1.56 -3.69 -4.81
N GLU A 13 1.11 -4.21 -3.66
CA GLU A 13 0.63 -5.58 -3.51
C GLU A 13 -0.77 -5.76 -4.12
N THR A 14 -1.02 -6.95 -4.66
CA THR A 14 -2.33 -7.33 -5.20
C THR A 14 -3.15 -8.16 -4.22
N ALA A 15 -4.48 -8.01 -4.27
CA ALA A 15 -5.44 -8.88 -3.59
C ALA A 15 -6.53 -9.34 -4.55
N ARG A 16 -6.96 -10.60 -4.43
CA ARG A 16 -8.12 -11.14 -5.15
C ARG A 16 -9.38 -10.83 -4.37
N GLN A 17 -10.30 -10.16 -5.05
CA GLN A 17 -11.64 -9.87 -4.58
C GLN A 17 -12.61 -10.92 -5.12
N THR A 18 -13.57 -11.33 -4.29
CA THR A 18 -14.63 -12.26 -4.67
C THR A 18 -15.98 -11.71 -4.23
N VAL A 19 -16.94 -11.66 -5.15
CA VAL A 19 -18.34 -11.34 -4.88
C VAL A 19 -19.17 -12.57 -5.19
N THR A 20 -19.87 -13.08 -4.19
CA THR A 20 -20.89 -14.12 -4.35
C THR A 20 -22.27 -13.47 -4.37
N ILE A 21 -22.98 -13.68 -5.47
CA ILE A 21 -24.35 -13.23 -5.71
C ILE A 21 -25.24 -14.47 -5.63
N THR A 22 -26.24 -14.47 -4.75
CA THR A 22 -27.18 -15.58 -4.59
C THR A 22 -28.59 -15.05 -4.73
N ASN A 23 -29.40 -15.67 -5.59
CA ASN A 23 -30.82 -15.36 -5.67
C ASN A 23 -31.58 -16.09 -4.55
N ASN A 24 -31.81 -15.39 -3.44
CA ASN A 24 -32.61 -15.88 -2.32
C ASN A 24 -34.09 -15.49 -2.43
N SER A 25 -34.52 -14.92 -3.56
CA SER A 25 -35.91 -14.55 -3.79
C SER A 25 -36.76 -15.76 -4.21
N GLN A 26 -38.05 -15.54 -4.46
CA GLN A 26 -38.97 -16.58 -4.93
C GLN A 26 -39.12 -16.60 -6.47
N VAL A 27 -38.41 -15.72 -7.18
CA VAL A 27 -38.53 -15.56 -8.64
C VAL A 27 -37.13 -15.47 -9.28
N ALA A 28 -37.04 -15.78 -10.58
CA ALA A 28 -35.77 -15.63 -11.30
C ALA A 28 -35.41 -14.15 -11.48
N LEU A 29 -34.11 -13.86 -11.47
CA LEU A 29 -33.54 -12.55 -11.74
C LEU A 29 -33.01 -12.51 -13.18
N TYR A 30 -33.27 -11.41 -13.87
CA TYR A 30 -32.94 -11.23 -15.29
C TYR A 30 -32.07 -9.98 -15.50
N ASN A 31 -31.36 -9.93 -16.63
CA ASN A 31 -30.58 -8.76 -17.06
C ASN A 31 -29.60 -8.27 -15.98
N LEU A 32 -28.94 -9.21 -15.30
CA LEU A 32 -28.00 -8.86 -14.25
C LEU A 32 -26.84 -8.05 -14.83
N PHE A 33 -26.52 -6.93 -14.20
CA PHE A 33 -25.41 -6.07 -14.58
C PHE A 33 -24.57 -5.74 -13.35
N PHE A 34 -23.32 -6.21 -13.36
CA PHE A 34 -22.39 -6.04 -12.26
C PHE A 34 -21.42 -4.90 -12.56
N LYS A 35 -21.17 -4.05 -11.56
CA LYS A 35 -20.15 -3.01 -11.63
C LYS A 35 -19.46 -2.86 -10.27
N ASP A 36 -18.24 -2.35 -10.30
CA ASP A 36 -17.46 -2.14 -9.08
C ASP A 36 -16.58 -0.91 -9.20
N THR A 37 -16.71 0.00 -8.25
CA THR A 37 -15.91 1.23 -8.20
C THR A 37 -14.91 1.09 -7.07
N LEU A 38 -13.62 1.07 -7.42
CA LEU A 38 -12.54 0.99 -6.44
C LEU A 38 -12.29 2.34 -5.76
N SER A 39 -11.83 2.32 -4.50
CA SER A 39 -11.34 3.54 -3.86
C SER A 39 -10.06 4.04 -4.53
N GLN A 40 -9.76 5.34 -4.35
CA GLN A 40 -8.56 5.97 -4.92
C GLN A 40 -7.23 5.36 -4.43
N GLY A 41 -7.24 4.54 -3.37
CA GLY A 41 -6.05 3.87 -2.84
C GLY A 41 -5.62 2.61 -3.59
N ALA A 42 -6.43 2.14 -4.55
CA ALA A 42 -6.14 0.96 -5.35
C ALA A 42 -6.56 1.10 -6.80
N SER A 43 -5.94 0.31 -7.66
CA SER A 43 -6.26 0.19 -9.07
C SER A 43 -6.76 -1.22 -9.39
N TYR A 44 -7.59 -1.32 -10.42
CA TYR A 44 -8.04 -2.59 -10.97
C TYR A 44 -6.94 -3.19 -11.85
N VAL A 45 -6.66 -4.48 -11.73
CA VAL A 45 -5.78 -5.19 -12.66
C VAL A 45 -6.60 -5.64 -13.86
N ALA A 46 -6.49 -4.91 -14.97
CA ALA A 46 -7.22 -5.18 -16.20
C ALA A 46 -7.09 -6.64 -16.68
N GLY A 47 -8.20 -7.21 -17.13
CA GLY A 47 -8.28 -8.59 -17.62
C GLY A 47 -8.33 -9.66 -16.53
N SER A 48 -8.35 -9.29 -15.25
CA SER A 48 -8.39 -10.25 -14.13
C SER A 48 -9.80 -10.75 -13.76
N VAL A 49 -10.86 -10.29 -14.44
CA VAL A 49 -12.22 -10.75 -14.12
C VAL A 49 -12.36 -12.22 -14.45
N ALA A 50 -13.01 -12.97 -13.56
CA ALA A 50 -13.48 -14.31 -13.80
C ALA A 50 -14.90 -14.48 -13.21
N VAL A 51 -15.78 -15.14 -13.96
CA VAL A 51 -17.14 -15.49 -13.55
C VAL A 51 -17.23 -17.00 -13.39
N ASN A 52 -17.61 -17.46 -12.20
CA ASN A 52 -17.61 -18.88 -11.82
C ASN A 52 -16.28 -19.58 -12.13
N GLY A 53 -15.16 -18.85 -11.97
CA GLY A 53 -13.81 -19.34 -12.26
C GLY A 53 -13.39 -19.29 -13.73
N VAL A 54 -14.30 -18.94 -14.65
CA VAL A 54 -13.98 -18.76 -16.07
C VAL A 54 -13.50 -17.33 -16.32
N SER A 55 -12.30 -17.18 -16.88
CA SER A 55 -11.71 -15.87 -17.18
C SER A 55 -12.53 -15.10 -18.22
N GLN A 56 -12.74 -13.81 -17.97
CA GLN A 56 -13.46 -12.85 -18.81
C GLN A 56 -12.60 -11.60 -19.02
N PRO A 57 -11.51 -11.66 -19.80
CA PRO A 57 -10.52 -10.59 -19.85
C PRO A 57 -11.02 -9.30 -20.51
N SER A 58 -12.11 -9.37 -21.28
CA SER A 58 -12.75 -8.21 -21.91
C SER A 58 -13.71 -7.45 -21.00
N TYR A 59 -13.99 -7.97 -19.80
CA TYR A 59 -14.91 -7.32 -18.87
C TYR A 59 -14.23 -6.12 -18.19
N ASP A 60 -14.88 -4.97 -18.26
CA ASP A 60 -14.46 -3.76 -17.56
C ASP A 60 -15.21 -3.67 -16.24
N LEU A 61 -14.46 -3.72 -15.15
CA LEU A 61 -15.00 -3.70 -13.80
C LEU A 61 -15.73 -2.38 -13.46
N VAL A 62 -15.20 -1.25 -13.94
CA VAL A 62 -15.68 0.10 -13.60
C VAL A 62 -16.85 0.49 -14.50
N ALA A 63 -16.76 0.21 -15.80
CA ALA A 63 -17.90 0.40 -16.71
C ALA A 63 -19.04 -0.59 -16.42
N GLY A 64 -18.70 -1.76 -15.89
CA GLY A 64 -19.60 -2.85 -15.57
C GLY A 64 -19.83 -3.80 -16.76
N PHE A 65 -20.42 -4.95 -16.47
CA PHE A 65 -20.64 -6.03 -17.45
C PHE A 65 -21.88 -6.87 -17.11
N PRO A 66 -22.52 -7.49 -18.13
CA PRO A 66 -23.66 -8.36 -17.90
C PRO A 66 -23.23 -9.69 -17.28
N LEU A 67 -24.13 -10.26 -16.47
CA LEU A 67 -24.05 -11.60 -15.93
C LEU A 67 -25.24 -12.44 -16.44
N PRO A 68 -25.11 -13.78 -16.45
CA PRO A 68 -26.24 -14.66 -16.74
C PRO A 68 -27.42 -14.43 -15.79
N ASP A 69 -28.63 -14.71 -16.29
CA ASP A 69 -29.84 -14.76 -15.48
C ASP A 69 -29.68 -15.79 -14.34
N LEU A 70 -30.33 -15.51 -13.21
CA LEU A 70 -30.16 -16.28 -11.98
C LEU A 70 -31.49 -16.87 -11.51
N ALA A 71 -31.65 -18.18 -11.67
CA ALA A 71 -32.83 -18.87 -11.16
C ALA A 71 -32.85 -18.89 -9.62
N VAL A 72 -34.02 -19.19 -9.04
CA VAL A 72 -34.21 -19.26 -7.59
C VAL A 72 -33.20 -20.24 -6.96
N GLY A 73 -32.50 -19.79 -5.92
CA GLY A 73 -31.51 -20.57 -5.20
C GLY A 73 -30.15 -20.71 -5.90
N GLN A 74 -29.99 -20.22 -7.13
CA GLN A 74 -28.70 -20.24 -7.81
C GLN A 74 -27.77 -19.13 -7.29
N ALA A 75 -26.46 -19.36 -7.47
CA ALA A 75 -25.43 -18.40 -7.17
C ALA A 75 -24.44 -18.23 -8.31
N ILE A 76 -23.91 -17.02 -8.45
CA ILE A 76 -22.78 -16.67 -9.31
C ILE A 76 -21.67 -16.10 -8.45
N SER A 77 -20.44 -16.49 -8.74
CA SER A 77 -19.23 -15.90 -8.16
C SER A 77 -18.51 -15.06 -9.21
N VAL A 78 -18.28 -13.79 -8.90
CA VAL A 78 -17.41 -12.89 -9.67
C VAL A 78 -16.12 -12.71 -8.87
N SER A 79 -14.97 -12.89 -9.50
CA SER A 79 -13.69 -12.57 -8.87
C SER A 79 -12.82 -11.71 -9.78
N TYR A 80 -12.01 -10.85 -9.18
CA TYR A 80 -11.09 -9.96 -9.90
C TYR A 80 -9.94 -9.53 -8.98
N THR A 81 -8.87 -8.97 -9.54
CA THR A 81 -7.69 -8.55 -8.78
C THR A 81 -7.62 -7.03 -8.70
N ILE A 82 -7.34 -6.52 -7.50
CA ILE A 82 -6.97 -5.12 -7.26
C ILE A 82 -5.50 -5.04 -6.86
N ARG A 83 -4.91 -3.87 -7.03
CA ARG A 83 -3.54 -3.55 -6.63
C ARG A 83 -3.52 -2.28 -5.79
N ALA A 84 -2.93 -2.31 -4.61
CA ALA A 84 -2.67 -1.10 -3.82
C ALA A 84 -1.72 -0.17 -4.58
N ASN A 85 -1.96 1.14 -4.52
CA ASN A 85 -1.06 2.11 -5.14
C ASN A 85 0.33 2.09 -4.50
N ASP A 86 1.35 2.39 -5.28
CA ASP A 86 2.74 2.57 -4.84
C ASP A 86 3.33 3.80 -5.57
N PRO A 87 3.59 4.92 -4.88
CA PRO A 87 3.35 5.12 -3.45
C PRO A 87 1.86 5.12 -3.11
N MET A 88 1.52 4.70 -1.90
CA MET A 88 0.16 4.78 -1.38
C MET A 88 -0.26 6.25 -1.25
N THR A 89 -1.45 6.57 -1.76
CA THR A 89 -2.05 7.90 -1.64
C THR A 89 -3.22 7.94 -0.64
N VAL A 90 -3.87 6.80 -0.40
CA VAL A 90 -5.05 6.67 0.47
C VAL A 90 -5.01 5.32 1.20
N SER A 91 -5.37 5.32 2.48
CA SER A 91 -5.56 4.12 3.30
C SER A 91 -6.70 4.36 4.31
N PRO A 92 -7.59 3.39 4.56
CA PRO A 92 -7.63 2.06 3.94
C PRO A 92 -8.18 2.08 2.50
N VAL A 93 -7.88 1.02 1.73
CA VAL A 93 -8.57 0.73 0.48
C VAL A 93 -9.94 0.17 0.81
N THR A 94 -10.99 0.97 0.61
CA THR A 94 -12.38 0.52 0.70
C THR A 94 -12.90 0.07 -0.65
N ASN A 95 -13.79 -0.92 -0.65
CA ASN A 95 -14.31 -1.46 -1.90
C ASN A 95 -15.71 -2.07 -1.72
N PHE A 96 -16.65 -1.74 -2.60
CA PHE A 96 -18.01 -2.31 -2.65
C PHE A 96 -18.45 -2.42 -4.11
N ALA A 97 -19.29 -3.40 -4.43
CA ALA A 97 -19.80 -3.60 -5.77
C ALA A 97 -21.30 -3.30 -5.80
N THR A 98 -21.82 -3.02 -6.99
CA THR A 98 -23.25 -2.85 -7.23
C THR A 98 -23.72 -3.90 -8.25
N LEU A 99 -24.86 -4.50 -7.98
CA LEU A 99 -25.58 -5.38 -8.90
C LEU A 99 -26.93 -4.73 -9.24
N ALA A 100 -27.14 -4.45 -10.52
CA ALA A 100 -28.47 -4.14 -11.05
C ALA A 100 -29.11 -5.41 -11.64
N TYR A 101 -30.42 -5.54 -11.54
CA TYR A 101 -31.16 -6.68 -12.09
C TYR A 101 -32.63 -6.33 -12.32
N THR A 102 -33.33 -7.15 -13.10
CA THR A 102 -34.76 -7.04 -13.37
C THR A 102 -35.49 -8.24 -12.79
N VAL A 103 -36.68 -8.01 -12.22
CA VAL A 103 -37.63 -9.05 -11.83
C VAL A 103 -38.91 -8.89 -12.64
N ASN A 104 -39.47 -9.99 -13.13
CA ASN A 104 -40.77 -9.96 -13.80
C ASN A 104 -41.89 -10.12 -12.76
N ASP A 105 -42.57 -9.02 -12.43
CA ASP A 105 -43.71 -8.99 -11.52
C ASP A 105 -45.00 -9.33 -12.30
N PRO A 106 -45.80 -10.34 -11.88
CA PRO A 106 -47.01 -10.73 -12.59
C PRO A 106 -48.07 -9.62 -12.72
N ALA A 107 -48.10 -8.66 -11.79
CA ALA A 107 -49.08 -7.56 -11.78
C ALA A 107 -48.54 -6.29 -12.44
N ARG A 108 -47.22 -6.07 -12.44
CA ARG A 108 -46.60 -4.81 -12.87
C ARG A 108 -45.71 -4.93 -14.12
N GLY A 109 -45.42 -6.14 -14.57
CA GLY A 109 -44.42 -6.39 -15.61
C GLY A 109 -42.98 -6.29 -15.09
N PRO A 110 -41.98 -6.07 -15.97
CA PRO A 110 -40.58 -5.99 -15.56
C PRO A 110 -40.28 -4.78 -14.67
N VAL A 111 -39.65 -5.03 -13.51
CA VAL A 111 -39.23 -4.01 -12.54
C VAL A 111 -37.73 -4.11 -12.30
N ASN A 112 -37.03 -2.97 -12.29
CA ASN A 112 -35.57 -2.90 -12.09
C ASN A 112 -35.22 -2.65 -10.62
N PHE A 113 -34.17 -3.31 -10.16
CA PHE A 113 -33.59 -3.21 -8.83
C PHE A 113 -32.09 -2.96 -8.91
N SER A 114 -31.54 -2.43 -7.82
CA SER A 114 -30.10 -2.23 -7.64
C SER A 114 -29.76 -2.48 -6.18
N GLU A 115 -28.73 -3.29 -5.95
CA GLU A 115 -28.24 -3.63 -4.62
C GLU A 115 -26.72 -3.49 -4.56
N ASP A 116 -26.23 -2.99 -3.42
CA ASP A 116 -24.81 -2.92 -3.13
C ASP A 116 -24.37 -4.09 -2.26
N THR A 117 -23.13 -4.54 -2.44
CA THR A 117 -22.51 -5.49 -1.52
C THR A 117 -22.19 -4.83 -0.18
N ASN A 118 -21.81 -5.63 0.81
CA ASN A 118 -21.03 -5.11 1.93
C ASN A 118 -19.75 -4.42 1.42
N THR A 119 -19.29 -3.45 2.19
CA THR A 119 -18.00 -2.79 1.96
C THR A 119 -16.90 -3.58 2.65
N ILE A 120 -15.82 -3.87 1.93
CA ILE A 120 -14.56 -4.33 2.54
C ILE A 120 -13.63 -3.14 2.76
N SER A 121 -12.75 -3.24 3.75
CA SER A 121 -11.77 -2.21 4.09
C SER A 121 -10.43 -2.88 4.35
N LEU A 122 -9.43 -2.54 3.53
CA LEU A 122 -8.08 -3.12 3.58
C LEU A 122 -7.08 -2.03 3.96
N PRO A 123 -6.55 -2.01 5.19
CA PRO A 123 -5.44 -1.15 5.54
C PRO A 123 -4.26 -1.43 4.60
N VAL A 124 -3.62 -0.37 4.12
CA VAL A 124 -2.40 -0.46 3.33
C VAL A 124 -1.21 -0.10 4.22
N VAL A 125 -0.18 -0.93 4.22
CA VAL A 125 1.06 -0.73 4.97
C VAL A 125 2.19 -0.31 4.05
N SER A 126 2.95 0.71 4.47
CA SER A 126 4.14 1.18 3.76
C SER A 126 5.38 0.90 4.59
N ASN A 127 6.38 0.27 3.97
CA ASN A 127 7.67 -0.03 4.61
C ASN A 127 8.81 0.83 4.05
N ARG A 128 8.66 2.16 4.08
CA ARG A 128 9.65 3.09 3.48
C ARG A 128 10.48 3.86 4.52
N ILE A 129 11.72 4.17 4.15
CA ILE A 129 12.65 5.07 4.84
C ILE A 129 13.28 5.98 3.79
N THR A 130 13.57 7.22 4.16
CA THR A 130 14.44 8.12 3.39
C THR A 130 15.66 8.50 4.21
N VAL A 131 16.82 8.64 3.56
CA VAL A 131 18.04 9.12 4.20
C VAL A 131 18.57 10.29 3.37
N VAL A 132 18.76 11.44 4.01
CA VAL A 132 19.37 12.62 3.41
C VAL A 132 20.67 12.90 4.15
N LYS A 133 21.80 12.86 3.43
CA LYS A 133 23.13 13.16 3.97
C LYS A 133 23.61 14.50 3.43
N SER A 134 24.15 15.33 4.31
CA SER A 134 24.75 16.62 3.99
C SER A 134 26.07 16.80 4.74
N VAL A 135 26.86 17.78 4.30
CA VAL A 135 28.10 18.22 4.93
C VAL A 135 28.08 19.74 5.04
N ASP A 136 28.74 20.27 6.06
CA ASP A 136 28.82 21.72 6.32
C ASP A 136 29.64 22.49 5.27
N LYS A 137 30.65 21.84 4.66
CA LYS A 137 31.51 22.44 3.63
C LYS A 137 31.53 21.61 2.34
N THR A 138 31.29 22.27 1.22
CA THR A 138 31.37 21.64 -0.13
C THR A 138 32.78 21.66 -0.72
N VAL A 139 33.67 22.49 -0.17
CA VAL A 139 35.09 22.57 -0.52
C VAL A 139 35.89 22.60 0.78
N ALA A 140 36.93 21.78 0.87
CA ALA A 140 37.73 21.60 2.08
C ALA A 140 39.22 21.57 1.75
N ALA A 141 40.04 22.15 2.63
CA ALA A 141 41.48 22.07 2.58
C ALA A 141 42.00 21.00 3.56
N LYS A 142 43.26 20.59 3.36
CA LYS A 142 43.96 19.72 4.31
C LYS A 142 43.90 20.32 5.73
N GLY A 143 43.53 19.50 6.70
CA GLY A 143 43.37 19.89 8.10
C GLY A 143 41.97 20.40 8.46
N ASP A 144 41.08 20.65 7.49
CA ASP A 144 39.68 21.00 7.80
C ASP A 144 38.96 19.84 8.50
N ASN A 145 38.13 20.20 9.48
CA ASN A 145 37.07 19.32 9.96
C ASN A 145 35.81 19.53 9.11
N LEU A 146 35.18 18.42 8.73
CA LEU A 146 33.92 18.33 8.00
C LEU A 146 32.87 17.71 8.89
N HIS A 147 31.79 18.45 9.12
CA HIS A 147 30.65 18.01 9.89
C HIS A 147 29.61 17.39 8.98
N TYR A 148 29.41 16.08 9.10
CA TYR A 148 28.39 15.35 8.37
C TYR A 148 27.11 15.23 9.19
N THR A 149 25.99 15.37 8.51
CA THR A 149 24.64 15.22 9.07
C THR A 149 23.87 14.26 8.19
N SER A 150 23.28 13.21 8.77
CA SER A 150 22.39 12.26 8.10
C SER A 150 21.03 12.26 8.79
N VAL A 151 20.00 12.64 8.05
CA VAL A 151 18.61 12.61 8.53
C VAL A 151 17.94 11.37 7.97
N ILE A 152 17.61 10.43 8.86
CA ILE A 152 16.89 9.19 8.56
C ILE A 152 15.43 9.37 8.94
N THR A 153 14.52 9.35 7.99
CA THR A 153 13.08 9.55 8.21
C THR A 153 12.30 8.28 7.90
N ASN A 154 11.41 7.88 8.81
CA ASN A 154 10.44 6.83 8.53
C ASN A 154 9.24 7.41 7.78
N THR A 155 9.21 7.21 6.46
CA THR A 155 8.09 7.63 5.60
C THR A 155 7.05 6.53 5.40
N GLY A 156 7.19 5.41 6.10
CA GLY A 156 6.23 4.31 6.11
C GLY A 156 5.19 4.43 7.22
N THR A 157 4.33 3.41 7.34
CA THR A 157 3.24 3.37 8.33
C THR A 157 3.54 2.48 9.54
N LEU A 158 4.66 1.74 9.52
CA LEU A 158 5.10 0.87 10.62
C LEU A 158 6.35 1.44 11.29
N ASN A 159 6.49 1.19 12.59
CA ASN A 159 7.72 1.50 13.32
C ASN A 159 8.92 0.80 12.65
N LYS A 160 10.04 1.53 12.55
CA LYS A 160 11.32 0.97 12.15
C LYS A 160 12.07 0.59 13.40
N ILE A 161 12.40 -0.69 13.50
CA ILE A 161 13.08 -1.27 14.66
C ILE A 161 14.36 -1.96 14.19
N ASN A 162 15.29 -2.20 15.12
CA ASN A 162 16.56 -2.89 14.84
C ASN A 162 17.37 -2.25 13.70
N LEU A 163 17.34 -0.91 13.64
CA LEU A 163 18.06 -0.15 12.63
C LEU A 163 19.55 -0.09 12.96
N VAL A 164 20.38 -0.19 11.93
CA VAL A 164 21.83 0.00 12.02
C VAL A 164 22.23 1.08 11.04
N PHE A 165 22.86 2.14 11.55
CA PHE A 165 23.50 3.16 10.72
C PHE A 165 24.92 2.73 10.40
N THR A 166 25.31 2.80 9.13
CA THR A 166 26.69 2.61 8.67
C THR A 166 27.02 3.71 7.67
N ASP A 167 28.26 4.18 7.69
CA ASP A 167 28.76 5.16 6.74
C ASP A 167 30.24 4.95 6.50
N GLN A 168 30.65 5.01 5.23
CA GLN A 168 32.05 4.85 4.87
C GLN A 168 32.77 6.19 5.00
N ILE A 169 33.93 6.18 5.64
CA ILE A 169 34.78 7.38 5.75
C ILE A 169 35.46 7.60 4.40
N PRO A 170 35.27 8.77 3.76
CA PRO A 170 35.86 9.04 2.45
C PRO A 170 37.38 8.91 2.44
N LEU A 171 37.95 8.46 1.32
CA LEU A 171 39.41 8.48 1.14
C LEU A 171 39.94 9.92 1.25
N GLY A 172 41.08 10.07 1.91
CA GLY A 172 41.68 11.38 2.17
C GLY A 172 41.11 12.10 3.40
N THR A 173 40.18 11.48 4.14
CA THR A 173 39.77 11.97 5.46
C THR A 173 40.01 10.90 6.54
N THR A 174 39.96 11.33 7.80
CA THR A 174 40.06 10.48 8.98
C THR A 174 38.89 10.78 9.91
N PHE A 175 38.16 9.76 10.36
CA PHE A 175 37.08 9.93 11.33
C PHE A 175 37.59 10.52 12.64
N VAL A 176 36.88 11.53 13.16
CA VAL A 176 37.16 12.10 14.47
C VAL A 176 36.46 11.26 15.54
N ALA A 177 37.22 10.42 16.24
CA ALA A 177 36.68 9.61 17.33
C ALA A 177 36.02 10.48 18.41
N GLY A 178 34.88 10.02 18.94
CA GLY A 178 34.11 10.78 19.93
C GLY A 178 33.09 11.78 19.34
N SER A 179 33.08 11.99 18.02
CA SER A 179 32.24 13.01 17.38
C SER A 179 30.79 12.60 17.13
N VAL A 180 30.43 11.32 17.25
CA VAL A 180 29.08 10.85 16.90
C VAL A 180 28.05 11.46 17.84
N ARG A 181 26.99 12.04 17.26
CA ARG A 181 25.78 12.47 17.98
C ARG A 181 24.54 11.92 17.30
N ILE A 182 23.56 11.50 18.10
CA ILE A 182 22.25 11.06 17.63
C ILE A 182 21.21 11.95 18.28
N ASN A 183 20.43 12.68 17.47
CA ASN A 183 19.47 13.69 17.94
C ASN A 183 20.11 14.68 18.96
N GLY A 184 21.36 15.07 18.72
CA GLY A 184 22.15 15.98 19.58
C GLY A 184 22.81 15.33 20.81
N VAL A 185 22.45 14.09 21.16
CA VAL A 185 23.04 13.32 22.27
C VAL A 185 24.36 12.68 21.82
N SER A 186 25.43 12.82 22.60
CA SER A 186 26.77 12.30 22.25
C SER A 186 26.89 10.80 22.52
N TYR A 187 27.49 10.08 21.57
CA TYR A 187 27.81 8.64 21.64
C TYR A 187 29.30 8.43 21.30
N PRO A 188 30.22 8.73 22.22
CA PRO A 188 31.64 8.85 21.87
C PRO A 188 32.33 7.53 21.48
N SER A 189 31.73 6.38 21.83
CA SER A 189 32.24 5.05 21.44
C SER A 189 31.77 4.60 20.06
N TYR A 190 30.84 5.32 19.42
CA TYR A 190 30.30 4.93 18.13
C TYR A 190 31.24 5.34 16.99
N ASN A 191 31.27 4.50 15.96
CA ASN A 191 32.02 4.75 14.73
C ASN A 191 31.14 4.36 13.53
N PRO A 192 30.79 5.32 12.64
CA PRO A 192 29.96 5.04 11.47
C PRO A 192 30.49 3.93 10.55
N GLN A 193 31.82 3.75 10.48
CA GLN A 193 32.43 2.74 9.62
C GLN A 193 32.21 1.32 10.13
N ASN A 194 32.11 1.14 11.45
CA ASN A 194 31.83 -0.15 12.08
C ASN A 194 30.32 -0.43 12.15
N GLY A 195 29.52 0.63 12.07
CA GLY A 195 28.08 0.61 12.27
C GLY A 195 27.67 0.69 13.73
N PHE A 196 26.47 1.22 13.97
CA PHE A 196 25.86 1.27 15.30
C PHE A 196 24.34 1.28 15.23
N ALA A 197 23.70 0.83 16.32
CA ALA A 197 22.25 0.81 16.41
C ALA A 197 21.65 2.22 16.47
N LEU A 198 20.54 2.42 15.78
CA LEU A 198 19.69 3.61 15.95
C LEU A 198 18.51 3.29 16.87
N PRO A 199 17.93 4.30 17.54
CA PRO A 199 16.65 4.14 18.19
C PRO A 199 15.56 3.80 17.16
N ASP A 200 14.47 3.21 17.65
CA ASP A 200 13.29 2.96 16.83
C ASP A 200 12.73 4.27 16.27
N ILE A 201 12.28 4.24 15.02
CA ILE A 201 11.72 5.42 14.33
C ILE A 201 10.24 5.17 14.07
N ALA A 202 9.38 5.86 14.81
CA ALA A 202 7.93 5.84 14.60
C ALA A 202 7.54 6.45 13.22
N PRO A 203 6.37 6.11 12.65
CA PRO A 203 5.87 6.72 11.42
C PRO A 203 5.92 8.25 11.46
N GLY A 204 6.49 8.86 10.41
CA GLY A 204 6.66 10.31 10.30
C GLY A 204 7.79 10.91 11.14
N ALA A 205 8.41 10.13 12.04
CA ALA A 205 9.55 10.59 12.84
C ALA A 205 10.86 10.49 12.06
N ALA A 206 11.88 11.18 12.56
CA ALA A 206 13.24 11.13 12.03
C ALA A 206 14.28 10.98 13.14
N VAL A 207 15.43 10.43 12.77
CA VAL A 207 16.65 10.40 13.57
C VAL A 207 17.72 11.16 12.81
N ASN A 208 18.36 12.11 13.49
CA ASN A 208 19.51 12.82 12.99
C ASN A 208 20.80 12.19 13.54
N VAL A 209 21.72 11.83 12.66
CA VAL A 209 23.04 11.30 12.98
C VAL A 209 24.09 12.28 12.49
N GLU A 210 24.95 12.71 13.39
CA GLU A 210 26.03 13.64 13.12
C GLU A 210 27.39 13.02 13.45
N PHE A 211 28.41 13.31 12.65
CA PHE A 211 29.79 12.95 12.96
C PHE A 211 30.78 13.81 12.17
N ASP A 212 32.02 13.83 12.64
CA ASP A 212 33.09 14.65 12.09
C ASP A 212 34.17 13.79 11.42
N VAL A 213 34.77 14.32 10.35
CA VAL A 213 36.00 13.78 9.75
C VAL A 213 37.00 14.91 9.44
N THR A 214 38.29 14.64 9.58
CA THR A 214 39.37 15.58 9.26
C THR A 214 40.01 15.25 7.92
N VAL A 215 40.27 16.25 7.08
CA VAL A 215 40.99 16.08 5.80
C VAL A 215 42.50 15.90 6.04
N ASN A 216 43.11 14.89 5.42
CA ASN A 216 44.51 14.47 5.61
C ASN A 216 45.54 15.23 4.77
#